data_AF-A0A081I6B5-F1
#
_entry.id   AF-A0A081I6B5-F1
#
_cell.length_a   1.000
_cell.length_b   1.000
_cell.length_c   1.000
_cell.angle_alpha   90.00
_cell.angle_beta   90.00
_cell.angle_gamma   90.00
#
_symmetry.space_group_name_H-M   'P 1'
#
loop_
_entity.id
_entity.type
_entity.pdbx_description
1 polymer ?
#
loop_
_entity_poly.entity_id
_entity_poly.type
_entity_poly.pdbx_seq_one_letter_code
_entity_poly.pdbx_strand_id
1 'polypeptide(L)'
;MPSIDIDRDAAHRAAQDELNKPIYSKGSAADQFLDWLNDLIYRMLQKTATVPGGWFTATVLLILLAVAVFVAVHVARRTMRARRGGDQLLFEAAQLTAAQHRATAESYAAEGDWAAAIRHRLRAVARQLEETGVLAAAPGRTANELARDAGTALPHLAGELSEAATAFNDVTYGEQPGTRAAYQMIADLDDHLRSRWQGVPAEAGRPAVPESWAQVR
;
A
#
# COMPACT_ATOMS: atom_id res chain seq x y z
N MET A 1 7.88 36.62 42.11
CA MET A 1 7.87 35.22 41.67
C MET A 1 9.34 34.81 41.53
N PRO A 2 9.88 33.89 42.33
CA PRO A 2 11.27 33.47 42.18
C PRO A 2 11.39 32.67 40.88
N SER A 3 12.27 33.10 39.98
CA SER A 3 12.59 32.38 38.75
C SER A 3 13.41 31.14 39.13
N ILE A 4 12.88 29.97 38.84
CA ILE A 4 13.60 28.70 38.96
C ILE A 4 14.73 28.75 37.92
N ASP A 5 15.97 28.94 38.38
CA ASP A 5 17.16 28.88 37.53
C ASP A 5 17.56 27.40 37.39
N ILE A 6 17.13 26.77 36.30
CA ILE A 6 17.56 25.41 35.96
C ILE A 6 18.93 25.54 35.31
N ASP A 7 19.97 25.14 36.05
CA ASP A 7 21.34 25.09 35.56
C ASP A 7 21.44 24.26 34.27
N ARG A 8 22.30 24.69 33.34
CA ARG A 8 22.42 24.13 31.98
C ARG A 8 22.70 22.62 32.01
N ASP A 9 23.46 22.17 33.01
CA ASP A 9 23.80 20.77 33.20
C ASP A 9 22.65 19.94 33.79
N ALA A 10 21.70 20.57 34.48
CA ALA A 10 20.46 19.93 34.94
C ALA A 10 19.46 19.77 33.78
N ALA A 11 19.36 20.78 32.90
CA ALA A 11 18.56 20.69 31.68
C ALA A 11 19.10 19.62 30.71
N HIS A 12 20.43 19.48 30.61
CA HIS A 12 21.04 18.50 29.72
C HIS A 12 20.81 17.05 30.16
N ARG A 13 20.87 16.79 31.48
CA ARG A 13 20.57 15.46 32.05
C ARG A 13 19.09 15.12 31.95
N ALA A 14 18.19 16.07 32.22
CA ALA A 14 16.75 15.88 32.04
C ALA A 14 16.39 15.54 30.58
N ALA A 15 17.09 16.14 29.61
CA ALA A 15 16.91 15.83 28.19
C ALA A 15 17.43 14.43 27.81
N GLN A 16 18.54 13.98 28.38
CA GLN A 16 19.07 12.63 28.13
C GLN A 16 18.18 11.53 28.74
N ASP A 17 17.61 11.77 29.92
CA ASP A 17 16.66 10.85 30.55
C ASP A 17 15.34 10.74 29.78
N GLU A 18 14.90 11.82 29.13
CA GLU A 18 13.72 11.81 28.25
C GLU A 18 13.98 11.07 26.93
N LEU A 19 15.17 11.24 26.35
CA LEU A 19 15.57 10.58 25.09
C LEU A 19 15.80 9.07 25.23
N ASN A 20 16.10 8.60 26.44
CA ASN A 20 16.21 7.17 26.75
C ASN A 20 14.87 6.50 27.06
N LYS A 21 13.73 7.21 26.97
CA LYS A 21 12.42 6.58 27.10
C LYS A 21 12.10 5.81 25.82
N PRO A 22 11.95 4.48 25.87
CA PRO A 22 11.58 3.68 24.71
C PRO A 22 10.09 3.89 24.44
N ILE A 23 9.73 4.93 23.69
CA ILE A 23 8.34 5.23 23.30
C ILE A 23 7.97 4.58 21.95
N TYR A 24 8.70 3.54 21.53
CA TYR A 24 8.24 2.61 20.51
C TYR A 24 8.63 1.18 20.89
N SER A 25 7.76 0.51 21.64
CA SER A 25 7.70 -0.94 21.69
C SER A 25 6.24 -1.41 21.68
N LYS A 26 5.78 -1.82 20.49
CA LYS A 26 4.70 -2.79 20.35
C LYS A 26 5.11 -3.74 19.23
N GLY A 27 5.14 -5.03 19.55
CA GLY A 27 5.72 -6.11 18.76
C GLY A 27 5.31 -6.06 17.29
N SER A 28 6.31 -5.83 16.45
CA SER A 28 6.17 -5.78 15.00
C SER A 28 6.24 -7.21 14.45
N ALA A 29 5.66 -7.47 13.27
CA ALA A 29 5.95 -8.68 12.50
C ALA A 29 7.46 -8.88 12.27
N ALA A 30 8.24 -7.80 12.36
CA ALA A 30 9.69 -7.83 12.40
C ALA A 30 10.24 -8.54 13.64
N ASP A 31 9.65 -8.37 14.83
CA ASP A 31 10.08 -9.08 16.04
C ASP A 31 9.76 -10.57 15.95
N GLN A 32 8.59 -10.95 15.43
CA GLN A 32 8.27 -12.37 15.17
C GLN A 32 9.19 -12.99 14.12
N PHE A 33 9.59 -12.21 13.11
CA PHE A 33 10.57 -12.63 12.11
C PHE A 33 11.98 -12.76 12.69
N LEU A 34 12.39 -11.82 13.55
CA LEU A 34 13.68 -11.86 14.25
C LEU A 34 13.75 -13.01 15.26
N ASP A 35 12.65 -13.29 15.96
CA ASP A 35 12.54 -14.44 16.86
C ASP A 35 12.60 -15.76 16.09
N TRP A 36 11.90 -15.85 14.96
CA TRP A 36 12.00 -17.01 14.07
C TRP A 36 13.41 -17.19 13.50
N LEU A 37 14.07 -16.10 13.11
CA LEU A 37 15.44 -16.11 12.58
C LEU A 37 16.44 -16.53 13.67
N ASN A 38 16.29 -16.01 14.88
CA ASN A 38 17.11 -16.37 16.03
C ASN A 38 16.93 -17.84 16.42
N ASP A 39 15.70 -18.35 16.43
CA ASP A 39 15.41 -19.77 16.68
C ASP A 39 16.02 -20.67 15.60
N LEU A 40 15.97 -20.25 14.32
CA LEU A 40 16.63 -20.98 13.23
C LEU A 40 18.15 -21.00 13.37
N ILE A 41 18.77 -19.86 13.70
CA ILE A 41 20.22 -19.77 13.95
C ILE A 41 20.61 -20.63 15.15
N TYR A 42 19.83 -20.58 16.23
CA TYR A 42 20.09 -21.36 17.44
C TYR A 42 19.97 -22.87 17.19
N ARG A 43 18.93 -23.31 16.46
CA ARG A 43 18.78 -24.71 16.02
C ARG A 43 19.92 -25.16 15.11
N MET A 44 20.46 -24.26 14.29
CA MET A 44 21.62 -24.55 13.46
C MET A 44 22.89 -24.67 14.31
N LEU A 45 23.17 -23.71 15.21
CA LEU A 45 24.32 -23.74 16.12
C LEU A 45 24.32 -24.97 17.03
N GLN A 46 23.16 -25.35 17.56
CA GLN A 46 23.03 -26.57 18.38
C GLN A 46 23.33 -27.83 17.58
N LYS A 47 22.96 -27.87 16.29
CA LYS A 47 23.25 -29.01 15.39
C LYS A 47 24.69 -29.02 14.89
N THR A 48 25.37 -27.87 14.85
CA THR A 48 26.79 -27.73 14.50
C THR A 48 27.72 -28.29 15.59
N ALA A 49 27.28 -28.32 16.85
CA ALA A 49 28.08 -28.81 17.97
C ALA A 49 28.23 -30.34 18.00
N THR A 50 27.45 -31.08 17.20
CA THR A 50 27.48 -32.55 17.19
C THR A 50 27.30 -33.09 15.77
N VAL A 51 28.40 -33.62 15.20
CA VAL A 51 28.47 -34.71 14.19
C VAL A 51 28.88 -34.31 12.75
N PRO A 52 29.73 -35.15 12.08
CA PRO A 52 30.58 -34.77 10.94
C PRO A 52 29.88 -34.61 9.57
N GLY A 53 30.19 -33.51 8.90
CA GLY A 53 30.78 -33.50 7.54
C GLY A 53 29.89 -33.58 6.28
N GLY A 54 28.80 -34.34 6.26
CA GLY A 54 28.10 -34.63 4.96
C GLY A 54 26.66 -34.13 4.86
N TRP A 55 25.86 -34.37 5.90
CA TRP A 55 24.43 -34.05 5.90
C TRP A 55 24.15 -32.55 6.12
N PHE A 56 25.05 -31.84 6.79
CA PHE A 56 24.91 -30.40 7.05
C PHE A 56 25.03 -29.57 5.77
N THR A 57 26.03 -29.85 4.93
CA THR A 57 26.20 -29.18 3.64
C THR A 57 25.04 -29.49 2.69
N ALA A 58 24.56 -30.74 2.67
CA ALA A 58 23.36 -31.12 1.91
C ALA A 58 22.10 -30.38 2.41
N THR A 59 21.95 -30.22 3.73
CA THR A 59 20.81 -29.50 4.33
C THR A 59 20.88 -28.00 4.02
N VAL A 60 22.07 -27.39 4.13
CA VAL A 60 22.30 -25.98 3.79
C VAL A 60 22.02 -25.75 2.30
N LEU A 61 22.49 -26.63 1.42
CA LEU A 61 22.23 -26.56 -0.01
C LEU A 61 20.73 -26.69 -0.32
N LEU A 62 20.03 -27.61 0.36
CA LEU A 62 18.59 -27.80 0.20
C LEU A 62 17.80 -26.57 0.68
N ILE A 63 18.22 -25.95 1.78
CA ILE A 63 17.62 -24.71 2.27
C ILE A 63 17.87 -23.56 1.29
N LEU A 64 19.10 -23.40 0.78
CA LEU A 64 19.40 -22.39 -0.25
C LEU A 64 18.58 -22.61 -1.51
N LEU A 65 18.40 -23.87 -1.94
CA LEU A 65 17.53 -24.23 -3.05
C LEU A 65 16.07 -23.87 -2.76
N ALA A 66 15.56 -24.18 -1.57
CA ALA A 66 14.20 -23.85 -1.17
C ALA A 66 13.95 -22.34 -1.12
N VAL A 67 14.91 -21.56 -0.61
CA VAL A 67 14.87 -20.09 -0.62
C VAL A 67 14.92 -19.57 -2.06
N ALA A 68 15.82 -20.09 -2.90
CA ALA A 68 15.92 -19.68 -4.30
C ALA A 68 14.62 -19.99 -5.08
N VAL A 69 14.02 -21.17 -4.87
CA VAL A 69 12.72 -21.53 -5.45
C VAL A 69 11.61 -20.65 -4.91
N PHE A 70 11.59 -20.37 -3.60
CA PHE A 70 10.61 -19.47 -2.99
C PHE A 70 10.70 -18.06 -3.59
N VAL A 71 11.90 -17.49 -3.69
CA VAL A 71 12.14 -16.17 -4.31
C VAL A 71 11.78 -16.22 -5.80
N ALA A 72 12.19 -17.25 -6.53
CA ALA A 72 11.87 -17.41 -7.95
C ALA A 72 10.36 -17.49 -8.19
N VAL A 73 9.63 -18.27 -7.39
CA VAL A 73 8.16 -18.38 -7.46
C VAL A 73 7.51 -17.06 -7.04
N HIS A 74 8.00 -16.40 -6.00
CA HIS A 74 7.47 -15.11 -5.56
C HIS A 74 7.64 -14.04 -6.64
N VAL A 75 8.84 -13.93 -7.23
CA VAL A 75 9.15 -13.00 -8.34
C VAL A 75 8.40 -13.38 -9.61
N ALA A 76 8.32 -14.68 -9.95
CA ALA A 76 7.59 -15.18 -11.11
C ALA A 76 6.09 -14.95 -10.97
N ARG A 77 5.48 -15.16 -9.79
CA ARG A 77 4.06 -14.85 -9.56
C ARG A 77 3.81 -13.34 -9.67
N ARG A 78 4.72 -12.51 -9.17
CA ARG A 78 4.66 -11.04 -9.27
C ARG A 78 4.77 -10.56 -10.74
N THR A 79 5.64 -11.16 -11.54
CA THR A 79 5.84 -10.79 -12.96
C THR A 79 4.84 -11.45 -13.92
N MET A 80 4.38 -12.67 -13.65
CA MET A 80 3.37 -13.35 -14.47
C MET A 80 1.95 -12.82 -14.25
N ARG A 81 1.64 -12.20 -13.10
CA ARG A 81 0.39 -11.45 -12.91
C ARG A 81 0.37 -10.15 -13.71
N ALA A 82 1.53 -9.50 -13.89
CA ALA A 82 1.66 -8.31 -14.73
C ALA A 82 1.55 -8.61 -16.25
N ARG A 83 1.83 -9.86 -16.67
CA ARG A 83 1.87 -10.26 -18.09
C ARG A 83 0.58 -10.89 -18.64
N ARG A 84 -0.46 -11.09 -17.82
CA ARG A 84 -1.73 -11.70 -18.27
C ARG A 84 -2.76 -10.71 -18.87
N GLY A 85 -2.40 -9.43 -19.01
CA GLY A 85 -3.25 -8.40 -19.64
C GLY A 85 -2.63 -7.80 -20.91
N GLY A 86 -1.87 -8.59 -21.67
CA GLY A 86 -1.25 -8.13 -22.92
C GLY A 86 -2.26 -8.14 -24.07
N ASP A 87 -3.06 -7.09 -24.20
CA ASP A 87 -3.64 -6.66 -25.49
C ASP A 87 -4.24 -5.23 -25.50
N GLN A 88 -3.76 -4.32 -24.64
CA GLN A 88 -4.08 -2.88 -24.75
C GLN A 88 -2.79 -2.04 -24.90
N LEU A 89 -2.07 -2.38 -25.97
CA LEU A 89 -1.15 -1.59 -26.78
C LEU A 89 -0.89 -0.12 -26.35
N LEU A 90 0.33 0.12 -25.88
CA LEU A 90 1.28 1.06 -26.51
C LEU A 90 1.03 2.57 -26.48
N PHE A 91 0.41 3.16 -25.46
CA PHE A 91 0.63 4.59 -25.16
C PHE A 91 0.66 4.88 -23.65
N GLU A 92 1.76 5.48 -23.20
CA GLU A 92 2.11 5.86 -21.82
C GLU A 92 2.47 4.71 -20.87
N ALA A 93 3.57 4.88 -20.12
CA ALA A 93 4.09 3.91 -19.16
C ALA A 93 2.99 3.46 -18.18
N ALA A 94 2.46 2.25 -18.39
CA ALA A 94 1.15 1.84 -17.89
C ALA A 94 1.03 1.92 -16.36
N GLN A 95 0.43 3.00 -15.88
CA GLN A 95 -0.14 3.08 -14.54
C GLN A 95 -1.21 1.99 -14.43
N LEU A 96 -1.23 1.26 -13.31
CA LEU A 96 -2.21 0.19 -13.10
C LEU A 96 -3.64 0.76 -13.15
N THR A 97 -4.57 0.03 -13.75
CA THR A 97 -5.99 0.41 -13.76
C THR A 97 -6.60 0.29 -12.36
N ALA A 98 -7.77 0.91 -12.13
CA ALA A 98 -8.47 0.80 -10.85
C ALA A 98 -8.73 -0.68 -10.48
N ALA A 99 -9.16 -1.50 -11.45
CA ALA A 99 -9.40 -2.92 -11.26
C ALA A 99 -8.13 -3.72 -10.90
N GLN A 100 -6.98 -3.38 -11.50
CA GLN A 100 -5.70 -4.03 -11.16
C GLN A 100 -5.24 -3.67 -9.74
N HIS A 101 -5.43 -2.42 -9.33
CA HIS A 101 -5.17 -2.00 -7.96
C HIS A 101 -6.06 -2.76 -6.95
N ARG A 102 -7.35 -2.96 -7.24
CA ARG A 102 -8.26 -3.76 -6.40
C ARG A 102 -7.80 -5.20 -6.24
N ALA A 103 -7.52 -5.88 -7.36
CA ALA A 103 -7.08 -7.27 -7.33
C ALA A 103 -5.76 -7.43 -6.54
N THR A 104 -4.87 -6.44 -6.64
CA THR A 104 -3.64 -6.41 -5.84
C THR A 104 -3.96 -6.21 -4.36
N ALA A 105 -4.86 -5.28 -4.03
CA ALA A 105 -5.29 -5.03 -2.66
C ALA A 105 -5.93 -6.28 -2.01
N GLU A 106 -6.80 -6.97 -2.73
CA GLU A 106 -7.43 -8.22 -2.29
C GLU A 106 -6.41 -9.33 -2.02
N SER A 107 -5.36 -9.41 -2.85
CA SER A 107 -4.28 -10.39 -2.62
C SER A 107 -3.51 -10.11 -1.33
N TYR A 108 -3.20 -8.84 -1.02
CA TYR A 108 -2.56 -8.47 0.24
C TYR A 108 -3.50 -8.69 1.45
N ALA A 109 -4.78 -8.37 1.31
CA ALA A 109 -5.78 -8.63 2.34
C ALA A 109 -5.92 -10.14 2.66
N ALA A 110 -5.84 -11.00 1.64
CA ALA A 110 -5.85 -12.46 1.81
C ALA A 110 -4.59 -12.98 2.53
N GLU A 111 -3.45 -12.30 2.35
CA GLU A 111 -2.18 -12.60 3.04
C GLU A 111 -2.10 -11.97 4.44
N GLY A 112 -3.07 -11.12 4.82
CA GLY A 112 -3.09 -10.41 6.10
C GLY A 112 -2.21 -9.15 6.14
N ASP A 113 -1.63 -8.74 5.01
CA ASP A 113 -0.88 -7.48 4.88
C ASP A 113 -1.86 -6.32 4.67
N TRP A 114 -2.45 -5.84 5.78
CA TRP A 114 -3.45 -4.78 5.75
C TRP A 114 -2.88 -3.44 5.28
N ALA A 115 -1.63 -3.12 5.63
CA ALA A 115 -0.98 -1.89 5.19
C ALA A 115 -0.84 -1.84 3.65
N ALA A 116 -0.36 -2.92 3.02
CA ALA A 116 -0.29 -2.99 1.57
C ALA A 116 -1.67 -3.02 0.92
N ALA A 117 -2.64 -3.72 1.51
CA ALA A 117 -4.01 -3.76 1.04
C ALA A 117 -4.66 -2.36 1.01
N ILE A 118 -4.54 -1.60 2.11
CA ILE A 118 -5.03 -0.22 2.23
C ILE A 118 -4.39 0.68 1.17
N ARG A 119 -3.06 0.62 1.02
CA ARG A 119 -2.35 1.43 0.01
C ARG A 119 -2.81 1.14 -1.41
N HIS A 120 -3.05 -0.13 -1.75
CA HIS A 120 -3.55 -0.48 -3.09
C HIS A 120 -5.03 -0.17 -3.27
N ARG A 121 -5.87 -0.32 -2.25
CA ARG A 121 -7.30 0.00 -2.35
C ARG A 121 -7.54 1.51 -2.50
N LEU A 122 -6.81 2.37 -1.77
CA LEU A 122 -6.95 3.82 -1.97
C LEU A 122 -6.45 4.25 -3.37
N ARG A 123 -5.40 3.62 -3.90
CA ARG A 123 -4.98 3.85 -5.30
C ARG A 123 -6.04 3.42 -6.31
N ALA A 124 -6.79 2.34 -6.02
CA ALA A 124 -7.93 1.96 -6.84
C ALA A 124 -9.04 3.03 -6.82
N VAL A 125 -9.35 3.60 -5.65
CA VAL A 125 -10.32 4.70 -5.49
C VAL A 125 -9.88 5.92 -6.29
N ALA A 126 -8.63 6.36 -6.11
CA ALA A 126 -8.08 7.49 -6.86
C ALA A 126 -8.17 7.26 -8.37
N ARG A 127 -7.74 6.08 -8.82
CA ARG A 127 -7.76 5.73 -10.23
C ARG A 127 -9.18 5.62 -10.79
N GLN A 128 -10.14 5.10 -10.02
CA GLN A 128 -11.55 5.03 -10.42
C GLN A 128 -12.13 6.44 -10.62
N LEU A 129 -11.82 7.38 -9.73
CA LEU A 129 -12.26 8.77 -9.84
C LEU A 129 -11.66 9.48 -11.06
N GLU A 130 -10.42 9.15 -11.43
CA GLU A 130 -9.79 9.61 -12.67
C GLU A 130 -10.40 8.96 -13.93
N GLU A 131 -10.54 7.63 -13.93
CA GLU A 131 -11.07 6.86 -15.07
C GLU A 131 -12.53 7.24 -15.39
N THR A 132 -13.29 7.66 -14.38
CA THR A 132 -14.68 8.13 -14.53
C THR A 132 -14.80 9.64 -14.78
N GLY A 133 -13.68 10.37 -14.77
CA GLY A 133 -13.67 11.82 -15.02
C GLY A 133 -14.19 12.67 -13.86
N VAL A 134 -14.39 12.11 -12.66
CA VAL A 134 -14.74 12.89 -11.45
C VAL A 134 -13.60 13.82 -11.08
N LEU A 135 -12.36 13.33 -11.21
CA LEU A 135 -11.15 14.10 -10.97
C LEU A 135 -10.26 14.07 -12.20
N ALA A 136 -9.59 15.18 -12.47
CA ALA A 136 -8.48 15.20 -13.40
C ALA A 136 -7.30 14.40 -12.85
N ALA A 137 -6.59 13.68 -13.72
CA ALA A 137 -5.37 12.98 -13.36
C ALA A 137 -4.30 14.00 -12.93
N ALA A 138 -3.69 13.77 -11.76
CA ALA A 138 -2.70 14.67 -11.19
C ALA A 138 -1.52 13.85 -10.63
N PRO A 139 -0.36 13.85 -11.32
CA PRO A 139 0.83 13.18 -10.81
C PRO A 139 1.21 13.70 -9.42
N GLY A 140 1.40 12.79 -8.46
CA GLY A 140 1.82 13.16 -7.11
C GLY A 140 0.72 13.70 -6.18
N ARG A 141 -0.56 13.61 -6.58
CA ARG A 141 -1.68 13.97 -5.69
C ARG A 141 -1.60 13.17 -4.38
N THR A 142 -1.67 13.89 -3.26
CA THR A 142 -1.67 13.29 -1.92
C THR A 142 -3.05 12.71 -1.56
N ALA A 143 -3.10 11.82 -0.56
CA ALA A 143 -4.37 11.27 -0.08
C ALA A 143 -5.32 12.34 0.46
N ASN A 144 -4.79 13.39 1.11
CA ASN A 144 -5.59 14.48 1.65
C ASN A 144 -6.16 15.37 0.55
N GLU A 145 -5.39 15.65 -0.49
CA GLU A 145 -5.88 16.36 -1.68
C GLU A 145 -6.93 15.54 -2.42
N LEU A 146 -6.71 14.22 -2.56
CA LEU A 146 -7.73 13.32 -3.10
C LEU A 146 -9.04 13.41 -2.32
N ALA A 147 -8.99 13.32 -1.00
CA ALA A 147 -10.19 13.39 -0.15
C ALA A 147 -10.89 14.74 -0.26
N ARG A 148 -10.12 15.84 -0.28
CA ARG A 148 -10.67 17.20 -0.40
C ARG A 148 -11.33 17.43 -1.76
N ASP A 149 -10.64 17.09 -2.84
CA ASP A 149 -11.12 17.32 -4.21
C ASP A 149 -12.31 16.41 -4.49
N ALA A 150 -12.19 15.11 -4.19
CA ALA A 150 -13.27 14.14 -4.36
C ALA A 150 -14.47 14.47 -3.45
N GLY A 151 -14.23 14.92 -2.21
CA GLY A 151 -15.29 15.33 -1.29
C GLY A 151 -16.04 16.57 -1.74
N THR A 152 -15.39 17.46 -2.49
CA THR A 152 -16.06 18.60 -3.14
C THR A 152 -16.98 18.15 -4.27
N ALA A 153 -16.54 17.17 -5.08
CA ALA A 153 -17.35 16.59 -6.15
C ALA A 153 -18.44 15.62 -5.65
N LEU A 154 -18.22 14.97 -4.50
CA LEU A 154 -19.08 13.95 -3.91
C LEU A 154 -19.31 14.22 -2.41
N PRO A 155 -20.09 15.25 -2.04
CA PRO A 155 -20.21 15.68 -0.64
C PRO A 155 -20.74 14.61 0.32
N HIS A 156 -21.57 13.70 -0.18
CA HIS A 156 -22.14 12.58 0.59
C HIS A 156 -21.10 11.53 1.00
N LEU A 157 -19.95 11.45 0.30
CA LEU A 157 -18.84 10.55 0.62
C LEU A 157 -17.66 11.29 1.27
N ALA A 158 -17.77 12.60 1.53
CA ALA A 158 -16.65 13.40 2.02
C ALA A 158 -16.08 12.88 3.34
N GLY A 159 -16.93 12.35 4.24
CA GLY A 159 -16.51 11.71 5.48
C GLY A 159 -15.68 10.44 5.22
N GLU A 160 -16.24 9.51 4.44
CA GLU A 160 -15.55 8.25 4.07
C GLU A 160 -14.23 8.51 3.35
N LEU A 161 -14.17 9.49 2.45
CA LEU A 161 -12.97 9.90 1.75
C LEU A 161 -11.89 10.44 2.71
N SER A 162 -12.31 11.26 3.68
CA SER A 162 -11.39 11.77 4.71
C SER A 162 -10.85 10.65 5.59
N GLU A 163 -11.70 9.73 6.03
CA GLU A 163 -11.30 8.57 6.84
C GLU A 163 -10.35 7.65 6.06
N ALA A 164 -10.62 7.42 4.77
CA ALA A 164 -9.77 6.64 3.89
C ALA A 164 -8.37 7.28 3.71
N ALA A 165 -8.31 8.61 3.61
CA ALA A 165 -7.05 9.34 3.54
C ALA A 165 -6.26 9.24 4.86
N THR A 166 -6.93 9.34 6.01
CA THR A 166 -6.31 9.13 7.32
C THR A 166 -5.75 7.73 7.43
N ALA A 167 -6.54 6.69 7.14
CA ALA A 167 -6.08 5.30 7.20
C ALA A 167 -4.89 5.04 6.28
N PHE A 168 -4.85 5.66 5.10
CA PHE A 168 -3.69 5.58 4.21
C PHE A 168 -2.44 6.27 4.80
N ASN A 169 -2.60 7.45 5.37
CA ASN A 169 -1.50 8.18 6.00
C ASN A 169 -0.95 7.42 7.20
N ASP A 170 -1.81 6.80 8.01
CA ASP A 170 -1.42 6.00 9.16
C ASP A 170 -0.53 4.81 8.76
N VAL A 171 -0.87 4.10 7.67
CA VAL A 171 -0.08 2.94 7.20
C VAL A 171 1.11 3.31 6.31
N THR A 172 1.15 4.52 5.77
CA THR A 172 2.21 4.97 4.86
C THR A 172 3.27 5.80 5.58
N TYR A 173 2.84 6.65 6.51
CA TYR A 173 3.69 7.61 7.23
C TYR A 173 3.64 7.42 8.75
N GLY A 174 2.55 6.88 9.29
CA GLY A 174 2.36 6.64 10.72
C GLY A 174 2.87 5.30 11.25
N GLU A 175 3.55 4.52 10.39
CA GLU A 175 4.09 3.18 10.68
C GLU A 175 3.08 2.19 11.31
N GLN A 176 1.79 2.42 11.09
CA GLN A 176 0.75 1.53 11.59
C GLN A 176 0.64 0.28 10.70
N PRO A 177 0.43 -0.92 11.27
CA PRO A 177 0.30 -2.17 10.51
C PRO A 177 -0.98 -2.23 9.64
N GLY A 178 -1.89 -1.27 9.81
CA GLY A 178 -3.22 -1.31 9.21
C GLY A 178 -4.13 -2.33 9.88
N THR A 179 -5.43 -2.22 9.66
CA THR A 179 -6.42 -3.16 10.21
C THR A 179 -7.36 -3.65 9.12
N ARG A 180 -7.94 -4.84 9.31
CA ARG A 180 -9.01 -5.34 8.46
C ARG A 180 -10.18 -4.36 8.38
N ALA A 181 -10.54 -3.72 9.50
CA ALA A 181 -11.64 -2.76 9.55
C ALA A 181 -11.36 -1.54 8.68
N ALA A 182 -10.14 -0.98 8.76
CA ALA A 182 -9.74 0.15 7.92
C ALA A 182 -9.69 -0.23 6.43
N TYR A 183 -9.19 -1.42 6.09
CA TYR A 183 -9.26 -1.92 4.72
C TYR A 183 -10.70 -2.05 4.21
N GLN A 184 -11.59 -2.63 5.03
CA GLN A 184 -12.98 -2.85 4.66
C GLN A 184 -13.71 -1.51 4.42
N MET A 185 -13.49 -0.51 5.27
CA MET A 185 -14.06 0.83 5.08
C MET A 185 -13.66 1.45 3.73
N ILE A 186 -12.41 1.32 3.31
CA ILE A 186 -11.97 1.79 1.98
C ILE A 186 -12.54 0.92 0.86
N ALA A 187 -12.71 -0.38 1.12
CA ALA A 187 -13.32 -1.29 0.14
C ALA A 187 -14.79 -0.95 -0.12
N ASP A 188 -15.55 -0.65 0.94
CA ASP A 188 -16.94 -0.23 0.89
C ASP A 188 -17.08 1.12 0.17
N LEU A 189 -16.20 2.09 0.45
CA LEU A 189 -16.13 3.36 -0.28
C LEU A 189 -15.94 3.16 -1.80
N ASP A 190 -15.01 2.27 -2.19
CA ASP A 190 -14.77 1.95 -3.61
C ASP A 190 -16.01 1.29 -4.26
N ASP A 191 -16.72 0.45 -3.51
CA ASP A 191 -17.96 -0.17 -4.00
C ASP A 191 -19.13 0.83 -4.10
N HIS A 192 -19.24 1.78 -3.16
CA HIS A 192 -20.18 2.91 -3.26
C HIS A 192 -19.93 3.72 -4.55
N LEU A 193 -18.67 4.04 -4.86
CA LEU A 193 -18.30 4.72 -6.10
C LEU A 193 -18.72 3.90 -7.32
N ARG A 194 -18.42 2.59 -7.34
CA ARG A 194 -18.75 1.71 -8.48
C ARG A 194 -20.24 1.58 -8.75
N SER A 195 -21.04 1.42 -7.70
CA SER A 195 -22.50 1.24 -7.83
C SER A 195 -23.16 2.42 -8.54
N ARG A 196 -22.67 3.65 -8.30
CA ARG A 196 -23.15 4.86 -8.95
C ARG A 196 -22.84 4.88 -10.45
N TRP A 197 -21.63 4.48 -10.84
CA TRP A 197 -21.19 4.51 -12.25
C TRP A 197 -21.80 3.39 -13.09
N GLN A 198 -22.20 2.28 -12.49
CA GLN A 198 -22.99 1.27 -13.18
C GLN A 198 -24.43 1.72 -13.45
N GLY A 199 -24.92 2.77 -12.76
CA GLY A 199 -26.25 3.34 -12.94
C GLY A 199 -26.32 4.53 -13.91
N VAL A 200 -25.20 5.06 -14.39
CA VAL A 200 -25.15 6.10 -15.42
C VAL A 200 -24.69 5.45 -16.72
N PRO A 201 -25.59 5.14 -17.68
CA PRO A 201 -25.16 4.71 -19.00
C PRO A 201 -24.24 5.79 -19.55
N ALA A 202 -23.05 5.40 -20.00
CA ALA A 202 -22.20 6.26 -20.81
C ALA A 202 -23.07 6.76 -21.97
N GLU A 203 -23.44 8.05 -21.94
CA GLU A 203 -23.99 8.71 -23.11
C GLU A 203 -22.86 8.69 -24.13
N ALA A 204 -22.91 7.67 -24.99
CA ALA A 204 -21.96 7.46 -26.07
C ALA A 204 -21.82 8.79 -26.80
N GLY A 205 -20.59 9.32 -26.78
CA GLY A 205 -20.28 10.68 -27.20
C GLY A 205 -21.02 11.02 -28.48
N ARG A 206 -21.77 12.12 -28.44
CA ARG A 206 -22.22 12.78 -29.67
C ARG A 206 -20.96 12.99 -30.52
N PRO A 207 -20.87 12.42 -31.73
CA PRO A 207 -19.77 12.76 -32.62
C PRO A 207 -19.81 14.27 -32.83
N ALA A 208 -18.70 14.94 -32.50
CA ALA A 208 -18.49 16.33 -32.85
C ALA A 208 -18.70 16.45 -34.36
N VAL A 209 -19.69 17.25 -34.76
CA VAL A 209 -19.93 17.59 -36.16
C VAL A 209 -18.68 18.30 -36.67
N PRO A 210 -17.94 17.77 -37.66
CA PRO A 210 -16.87 18.55 -38.26
C PRO A 210 -17.51 19.69 -39.05
N GLU A 211 -17.21 20.93 -38.67
CA GLU A 211 -17.60 22.12 -39.41
C GLU A 211 -17.07 22.02 -40.85
N SER A 212 -18.00 21.90 -41.80
CA SER A 212 -17.73 21.86 -43.24
C SER A 212 -17.42 23.27 -43.76
N TRP A 213 -16.17 23.73 -43.62
CA TRP A 213 -15.69 24.92 -44.31
C TRP A 213 -15.18 24.58 -45.71
N ALA A 214 -16.11 24.35 -46.63
CA ALA A 214 -15.87 24.43 -48.07
C ALA A 214 -17.20 24.62 -48.82
N GLN A 215 -17.70 25.85 -48.88
CA GLN A 215 -18.57 26.28 -49.98
C GLN A 215 -17.85 27.37 -50.77
N VAL A 216 -17.41 26.96 -51.95
CA VAL A 216 -17.00 27.81 -53.07
C VAL A 216 -18.25 28.50 -53.61
N ARG A 217 -18.20 29.82 -53.76
CA ARG A 217 -18.64 30.48 -55.00
C ARG A 217 -17.92 31.82 -55.17
#